data_AF-A0A4S4BBV6-F1
#
_entry.id   AF-A0A4S4BBV6-F1
#
_cell.length_a   1.000
_cell.length_b   1.000
_cell.length_c   1.000
_cell.angle_alpha   90.00
_cell.angle_beta   90.00
_cell.angle_gamma   90.00
#
_symmetry.space_group_name_H-M   'P 1'
#
loop_
_entity.id
_entity.type
_entity.pdbx_description
1 polymer ?
#
loop_
_entity_poly.entity_id
_entity_poly.type
_entity_poly.pdbx_seq_one_letter_code
_entity_poly.pdbx_strand_id
1 'polypeptide(L)'
;MAKSALKTHILKRTGQASLSFQGEEISQIETSFDNGHSDYSGRVGIAEAITLYRVSDGMLAVSLWLRTLWDGQQDTYSVEICGSASDVRSFLEGNDVAPRFIDALLDMADIVDIDSYPPRLALRNSAS
;
A
#
# COMPACT_ATOMS: atom_id res chain seq x y z
N MET A 1 10.96 20.45 -8.81
CA MET A 1 9.73 19.78 -8.34
C MET A 1 9.25 20.52 -7.11
N ALA A 2 8.01 21.00 -7.10
CA ALA A 2 7.47 21.70 -5.93
C ALA A 2 7.32 20.68 -4.78
N LYS A 3 7.88 21.01 -3.61
CA LYS A 3 7.71 20.19 -2.41
C LYS A 3 6.25 20.34 -1.98
N SER A 4 5.42 19.32 -2.17
CA SER A 4 4.05 19.33 -1.67
C SER A 4 4.07 19.63 -0.18
N ALA A 5 3.16 20.48 0.27
CA ALA A 5 3.00 20.74 1.69
C ALA A 5 2.44 19.48 2.36
N LEU A 6 3.10 19.04 3.44
CA LEU A 6 2.61 17.94 4.28
C LEU A 6 1.21 18.27 4.80
N LYS A 7 0.27 17.34 4.65
CA LYS A 7 -1.10 17.47 5.13
C LYS A 7 -1.35 16.49 6.27
N THR A 8 -2.21 16.86 7.19
CA THR A 8 -2.72 15.92 8.20
C THR A 8 -3.77 15.04 7.55
N HIS A 9 -3.54 13.73 7.54
CA HIS A 9 -4.47 12.70 7.10
C HIS A 9 -5.05 11.99 8.31
N ILE A 10 -6.37 11.81 8.33
CA ILE A 10 -7.09 11.03 9.35
C ILE A 10 -7.81 9.89 8.64
N LEU A 11 -7.28 8.69 8.77
CA LEU A 11 -7.77 7.51 8.08
C LEU A 11 -8.56 6.62 9.05
N LYS A 12 -9.71 6.12 8.58
CA LYS A 12 -10.57 5.21 9.35
C LYS A 12 -9.99 3.81 9.34
N ARG A 13 -10.20 3.06 10.42
CA ARG A 13 -9.89 1.63 10.52
C ARG A 13 -11.08 0.87 11.07
N THR A 14 -11.51 -0.18 10.40
CA THR A 14 -12.66 -0.98 10.85
C THR A 14 -12.31 -1.69 12.16
N GLY A 15 -13.14 -1.52 13.18
CA GLY A 15 -12.93 -2.14 14.50
C GLY A 15 -11.77 -1.57 15.33
N GLN A 16 -11.14 -0.48 14.88
CA GLN A 16 -10.00 0.14 15.55
C GLN A 16 -10.13 1.67 15.59
N ALA A 17 -9.30 2.33 16.41
CA ALA A 17 -9.24 3.79 16.43
C ALA A 17 -8.71 4.34 15.10
N SER A 18 -9.22 5.48 14.64
CA SER A 18 -8.69 6.17 13.46
C SER A 18 -7.20 6.47 13.61
N LEU A 19 -6.47 6.40 12.50
CA LEU A 19 -5.04 6.72 12.43
C LEU A 19 -4.86 8.15 11.90
N SER A 20 -4.13 8.98 12.63
CA SER A 20 -3.82 10.35 12.24
C SER A 20 -2.32 10.52 12.05
N PHE A 21 -1.89 11.06 10.91
CA PHE A 21 -0.48 11.31 10.61
C PHE A 21 -0.32 12.51 9.68
N GLN A 22 0.90 13.04 9.60
CA GLN A 22 1.28 14.07 8.63
C GLN A 22 2.07 13.44 7.48
N GLY A 23 1.62 13.67 6.25
CA GLY A 23 2.24 13.05 5.09
C GLY A 23 1.82 13.67 3.77
N GLU A 24 2.26 13.02 2.70
CA GLU A 24 1.90 13.31 1.32
C GLU A 24 1.41 12.02 0.68
N GLU A 25 0.32 12.09 -0.07
CA GLU A 25 -0.13 11.00 -0.93
C GLU A 25 0.82 10.87 -2.13
N ILE A 26 1.38 9.67 -2.32
CA ILE A 26 2.39 9.41 -3.36
C ILE A 26 1.88 8.49 -4.47
N SER A 27 0.92 7.61 -4.18
CA SER A 27 0.26 6.81 -5.21
C SER A 27 -1.11 6.34 -4.77
N GLN A 28 -1.97 6.07 -5.75
CA GLN A 28 -3.31 5.54 -5.54
C GLN A 28 -3.70 4.61 -6.68
N ILE A 29 -4.36 3.50 -6.36
CA ILE A 29 -5.01 2.60 -7.29
C ILE A 29 -6.44 2.33 -6.80
N GLU A 30 -7.40 2.36 -7.71
CA GLU A 30 -8.78 1.97 -7.43
C GLU A 30 -9.25 0.97 -8.48
N THR A 31 -9.89 -0.10 -8.05
CA THR A 31 -10.61 -1.03 -8.91
C THR A 31 -12.10 -0.68 -8.91
N SER A 32 -12.75 -0.91 -10.04
CA SER A 32 -14.19 -0.79 -10.14
C SER A 32 -14.85 -2.11 -9.77
N PHE A 33 -16.10 -2.06 -9.32
CA PHE A 33 -16.89 -3.27 -9.15
C PHE A 33 -17.03 -4.00 -10.49
N ASP A 34 -16.47 -5.20 -10.56
CA ASP A 34 -16.52 -5.97 -11.79
C ASP A 34 -17.57 -7.10 -11.70
N ASN A 35 -18.33 -7.26 -12.78
CA ASN A 35 -19.37 -8.26 -12.97
C ASN A 35 -18.85 -9.53 -13.68
N GLY A 36 -17.55 -9.83 -13.55
CA GLY A 36 -16.97 -11.12 -13.94
C GLY A 36 -16.08 -11.11 -15.18
N HIS A 37 -14.93 -10.43 -15.15
CA HIS A 37 -13.85 -10.63 -16.14
C HIS A 37 -12.86 -11.72 -15.69
N SER A 38 -12.24 -12.43 -16.64
CA SER A 38 -11.35 -13.58 -16.37
C SER A 38 -10.00 -13.23 -15.76
N ASP A 39 -9.64 -11.95 -15.75
CA ASP A 39 -8.35 -11.48 -15.28
C ASP A 39 -8.40 -11.04 -13.81
N TYR A 40 -9.42 -11.41 -13.02
CA TYR A 40 -9.75 -10.74 -11.76
C TYR A 40 -9.02 -11.25 -10.50
N SER A 41 -8.98 -10.43 -9.44
CA SER A 41 -8.41 -10.75 -8.10
C SER A 41 -9.18 -11.85 -7.32
N GLY A 42 -10.08 -12.58 -7.99
CA GLY A 42 -10.86 -13.67 -7.40
C GLY A 42 -12.05 -13.24 -6.54
N ARG A 43 -12.35 -11.93 -6.37
CA ARG A 43 -13.37 -11.43 -5.44
C ARG A 43 -14.55 -10.73 -6.14
N VAL A 44 -15.52 -11.51 -6.62
CA VAL A 44 -16.73 -10.99 -7.29
C VAL A 44 -17.52 -10.04 -6.36
N GLY A 45 -17.86 -8.84 -6.87
CA GLY A 45 -18.63 -7.85 -6.13
C GLY A 45 -17.84 -7.08 -5.06
N ILE A 46 -16.50 -7.16 -5.08
CA ILE A 46 -15.61 -6.36 -4.24
C ILE A 46 -14.78 -5.41 -5.12
N ALA A 47 -14.74 -4.14 -4.73
CA ALA A 47 -13.84 -3.12 -5.27
C ALA A 47 -12.79 -2.74 -4.20
N GLU A 48 -11.60 -2.43 -4.65
CA GLU A 48 -10.41 -2.19 -3.82
C GLU A 48 -9.88 -0.79 -4.14
N ALA A 49 -9.75 0.08 -3.14
CA ALA A 49 -9.04 1.34 -3.27
C ALA A 49 -7.83 1.32 -2.33
N ILE A 50 -6.64 1.47 -2.91
CA ILE A 50 -5.37 1.44 -2.22
C ILE A 50 -4.71 2.80 -2.39
N THR A 51 -4.32 3.42 -1.29
CA THR A 51 -3.59 4.69 -1.29
C THR A 51 -2.33 4.54 -0.47
N LEU A 52 -1.22 5.03 -1.01
CA LEU A 52 0.07 5.07 -0.35
C LEU A 52 0.45 6.50 -0.03
N TYR A 53 0.93 6.71 1.19
CA TYR A 53 1.38 7.98 1.69
C TYR A 53 2.84 7.90 2.13
N ARG A 54 3.60 8.97 1.93
CA ARG A 54 4.89 9.21 2.56
C ARG A 54 4.71 10.01 3.83
N VAL A 55 5.09 9.44 4.97
CA VAL A 55 5.03 10.09 6.28
C VAL A 55 6.29 10.93 6.49
N SER A 56 6.20 11.96 7.34
CA SER A 56 7.27 12.95 7.57
C SER A 56 8.61 12.40 8.07
N ASP A 57 8.65 11.18 8.59
CA ASP A 57 9.83 10.47 9.10
C ASP A 57 10.43 9.48 8.09
N GLY A 58 9.90 9.44 6.86
CA GLY A 58 10.34 8.50 5.84
C GLY A 58 9.65 7.13 5.91
N MET A 59 8.74 6.92 6.86
CA MET A 59 7.85 5.76 6.84
C MET A 59 6.78 5.92 5.75
N LEU A 60 6.14 4.80 5.43
CA LEU A 60 5.02 4.72 4.49
C LEU A 60 3.75 4.45 5.28
N ALA A 61 2.65 5.11 4.92
CA ALA A 61 1.33 4.69 5.38
C ALA A 61 0.57 4.12 4.19
N VAL A 62 0.05 2.90 4.33
CA VAL A 62 -0.78 2.26 3.30
C VAL A 62 -2.20 2.16 3.82
N SER A 63 -3.17 2.59 3.00
CA SER A 63 -4.58 2.43 3.29
C SER A 63 -5.25 1.56 2.24
N LEU A 64 -6.02 0.58 2.69
CA LEU A 64 -6.83 -0.31 1.88
C LEU A 64 -8.30 -0.12 2.24
N TRP A 65 -9.12 0.18 1.24
CA TRP A 65 -10.57 0.22 1.36
C TRP A 65 -11.17 -0.87 0.47
N LEU A 66 -11.83 -1.83 1.11
CA LEU A 66 -12.57 -2.89 0.45
C LEU A 66 -14.06 -2.53 0.48
N ARG A 67 -14.61 -2.25 -0.71
CA ARG A 67 -16.02 -1.92 -0.92
C ARG A 67 -16.75 -3.16 -1.41
N THR A 68 -17.94 -3.42 -0.87
CA THR A 68 -18.75 -4.59 -1.29
C THR A 68 -20.09 -4.16 -1.86
N LEU A 69 -20.57 -4.87 -2.88
CA LEU A 69 -21.93 -4.73 -3.42
C LEU A 69 -22.98 -5.56 -2.66
N TRP A 70 -22.55 -6.38 -1.72
CA TRP A 70 -23.39 -7.40 -1.11
C TRP A 70 -24.21 -6.81 0.04
N ASP A 71 -25.52 -6.99 -0.02
CA ASP A 71 -26.40 -6.50 1.04
C ASP A 71 -26.10 -7.19 2.37
N GLY A 72 -26.10 -6.41 3.46
CA GLY A 72 -25.72 -6.86 4.80
C GLY A 72 -24.22 -7.01 5.06
N GLN A 73 -23.34 -6.88 4.05
CA GLN A 73 -21.90 -6.84 4.26
C GLN A 73 -21.42 -5.38 4.38
N GLN A 74 -20.47 -5.14 5.28
CA GLN A 74 -19.92 -3.80 5.50
C GLN A 74 -18.59 -3.61 4.79
N ASP A 75 -18.36 -2.40 4.29
CA ASP A 75 -17.05 -1.96 3.79
C ASP A 75 -15.99 -2.09 4.89
N THR A 76 -14.78 -2.50 4.50
CA THR A 76 -13.65 -2.65 5.41
C THR A 76 -12.57 -1.64 5.08
N TYR A 77 -12.05 -0.98 6.12
CA TYR A 77 -10.96 -0.03 6.04
C TYR A 77 -9.80 -0.55 6.87
N SER A 78 -8.66 -0.77 6.22
CA SER A 78 -7.41 -1.22 6.85
C SER A 78 -6.33 -0.19 6.58
N VAL A 79 -5.53 0.14 7.60
CA VAL A 79 -4.43 1.10 7.47
C VAL A 79 -3.26 0.62 8.31
N GLU A 80 -2.07 0.61 7.70
CA GLU A 80 -0.83 0.17 8.33
C GLU A 80 0.30 1.20 8.08
N ILE A 81 1.21 1.31 9.06
CA ILE A 81 2.45 2.08 8.90
C ILE A 81 3.58 1.09 8.61
N CYS A 82 4.24 1.28 7.48
CA CYS A 82 5.25 0.39 6.93
C CYS A 82 6.62 1.11 6.92
N GLY A 83 7.68 0.37 7.26
CA GLY A 83 9.05 0.89 7.21
C GLY A 83 9.69 0.78 5.83
N SER A 84 9.15 -0.09 4.97
CA SER A 84 9.73 -0.44 3.66
C SER A 84 8.66 -0.81 2.64
N ALA A 85 9.06 -0.91 1.36
CA ALA A 85 8.20 -1.46 0.30
C ALA A 85 7.81 -2.91 0.56
N SER A 86 8.73 -3.70 1.14
CA SER A 86 8.48 -5.09 1.53
C SER A 86 7.39 -5.21 2.60
N ASP A 87 7.35 -4.29 3.56
CA ASP A 87 6.28 -4.24 4.57
C ASP A 87 4.92 -3.89 3.93
N VAL A 88 4.90 -2.93 2.99
CA VAL A 88 3.69 -2.56 2.23
C VAL A 88 3.17 -3.76 1.44
N ARG A 89 4.05 -4.48 0.73
CA ARG A 89 3.69 -5.70 0.01
C ARG A 89 3.11 -6.75 0.95
N SER A 90 3.81 -7.02 2.05
CA SER A 90 3.39 -8.04 3.03
C SER A 90 2.02 -7.73 3.63
N PHE A 91 1.74 -6.46 3.92
CA PHE A 91 0.43 -6.01 4.37
C PHE A 91 -0.65 -6.23 3.30
N LEU A 92 -0.42 -5.83 2.05
CA LEU A 92 -1.41 -5.94 0.97
C LEU A 92 -1.67 -7.40 0.57
N GLU A 93 -0.63 -8.23 0.48
CA GLU A 93 -0.76 -9.68 0.24
C GLU A 93 -1.53 -10.36 1.37
N GLY A 94 -1.28 -9.98 2.62
CA GLY A 94 -2.04 -10.47 3.78
C GLY A 94 -3.51 -10.06 3.81
N ASN A 95 -3.91 -9.08 2.98
CA ASN A 95 -5.31 -8.65 2.81
C ASN A 95 -5.92 -9.14 1.48
N ASP A 96 -5.30 -10.13 0.83
CA ASP A 96 -5.73 -10.73 -0.44
C ASP A 96 -5.77 -9.75 -1.62
N VAL A 97 -4.94 -8.70 -1.61
CA VAL A 97 -4.79 -7.81 -2.76
C VAL A 97 -3.97 -8.51 -3.85
N ALA A 98 -4.43 -8.43 -5.11
CA ALA A 98 -3.73 -9.08 -6.20
C ALA A 98 -2.31 -8.49 -6.43
N PRO A 99 -1.27 -9.32 -6.62
CA PRO A 99 0.12 -8.87 -6.74
C PRO A 99 0.35 -7.77 -7.78
N ARG A 100 -0.32 -7.85 -8.94
CA ARG A 100 -0.21 -6.83 -10.00
C ARG A 100 -0.63 -5.42 -9.55
N PHE A 101 -1.56 -5.29 -8.61
CA PHE A 101 -1.98 -4.00 -8.08
C PHE A 101 -0.94 -3.47 -7.10
N ILE A 102 -0.32 -4.37 -6.33
CA ILE A 102 0.79 -4.04 -5.44
C ILE A 102 1.98 -3.53 -6.27
N ASP A 103 2.35 -4.26 -7.32
CA ASP A 103 3.46 -3.91 -8.20
C ASP A 103 3.20 -2.55 -8.87
N ALA A 104 2.01 -2.36 -9.46
CA ALA A 104 1.63 -1.08 -10.06
C ALA A 104 1.63 0.08 -9.04
N LEU A 105 1.19 -0.15 -7.79
CA LEU A 105 1.16 0.87 -6.76
C LEU A 105 2.56 1.34 -6.37
N LEU A 106 3.49 0.39 -6.21
CA LEU A 106 4.88 0.65 -5.83
C LEU A 106 5.66 1.31 -6.97
N ASP A 107 5.44 0.85 -8.22
CA ASP A 107 6.02 1.47 -9.42
C ASP A 107 5.54 2.92 -9.59
N MET A 108 4.24 3.19 -9.41
CA MET A 108 3.69 4.56 -9.45
C MET A 108 4.25 5.46 -8.35
N ALA A 109 4.59 4.88 -7.19
CA ALA A 109 5.14 5.62 -6.05
C ALA A 109 6.65 5.90 -6.17
N ASP A 110 7.32 5.38 -7.21
CA ASP A 110 8.78 5.41 -7.38
C ASP A 110 9.50 4.92 -6.12
N ILE A 111 8.96 3.86 -5.49
CA ILE A 111 9.58 3.23 -4.32
C ILE A 111 10.34 2.01 -4.79
N VAL A 112 11.66 2.14 -4.81
CA VAL A 112 12.55 1.02 -5.09
C VAL A 112 12.81 0.27 -3.80
N ASP A 113 12.59 -1.04 -3.82
CA ASP A 113 12.96 -1.92 -2.72
C ASP A 113 14.49 -1.99 -2.62
N ILE A 114 15.05 -1.38 -1.58
CA ILE A 114 16.50 -1.26 -1.39
C ILE A 114 17.12 -2.63 -1.06
N ASP A 115 16.29 -3.59 -0.62
CA ASP A 115 16.69 -4.98 -0.36
C ASP A 115 16.70 -5.86 -1.63
N SER A 116 16.15 -5.37 -2.76
CA SER A 116 16.08 -6.11 -4.03
C SER A 116 17.32 -5.94 -4.94
N TYR A 117 18.37 -5.23 -4.50
CA TYR A 117 19.68 -5.18 -5.18
C TYR A 117 20.70 -6.01 -4.39
N PRO A 118 21.56 -6.82 -5.05
CA PRO A 118 22.31 -7.91 -4.39
C PRO A 118 23.15 -7.38 -3.22
N PRO A 119 23.35 -8.19 -2.17
CA PRO A 119 24.03 -7.76 -0.97
C PRO A 119 25.37 -7.16 -1.37
N ARG A 120 25.65 -5.95 -0.86
CA ARG A 120 26.95 -5.30 -0.95
C ARG A 120 28.00 -6.39 -0.83
N LEU A 121 28.76 -6.59 -1.92
CA LEU A 121 30.02 -7.33 -1.92
C LEU A 121 30.69 -7.01 -0.59
N ALA A 122 30.71 -7.99 0.31
CA ALA A 122 31.48 -7.88 1.52
C ALA A 122 32.88 -7.53 1.03
N LEU A 123 33.30 -6.29 1.25
CA LEU A 123 34.69 -5.90 1.19
C LEU A 123 35.38 -6.75 2.25
N ARG A 124 35.73 -7.99 1.87
CA ARG A 124 36.79 -8.73 2.51
C ARG A 124 38.03 -7.92 2.22
N ASN A 125 38.29 -7.00 3.13
CA ASN A 125 39.57 -6.38 3.31
C ASN A 125 40.62 -7.49 3.23
N SER A 126 41.47 -7.34 2.22
CA SER A 126 42.85 -7.78 2.22
C SER A 126 43.44 -7.63 3.62
N ALA A 127 43.73 -8.75 4.28
CA ALA A 127 44.59 -8.79 5.44
C ALA A 127 45.36 -10.11 5.45
N SER A 128 46.62 -9.97 5.03
CA SER A 128 47.80 -10.83 5.24
C SER A 128 47.92 -12.13 4.48
#